data_AF-A0A7W8D0X0-F1
#
_entry.id   AF-A0A7W8D0X0-F1
#
_cell.length_a   1.000
_cell.length_b   1.000
_cell.length_c   1.000
_cell.angle_alpha   90.00
_cell.angle_beta   90.00
_cell.angle_gamma   90.00
#
_symmetry.space_group_name_H-M   'P 1'
#
loop_
_entity.id
_entity.type
_entity.pdbx_description
1 polymer ?
#
loop_
_entity_poly.entity_id
_entity_poly.type
_entity_poly.pdbx_seq_one_letter_code
_entity_poly.pdbx_strand_id
1 'polypeptide(L)'
;MYSKRSGLRPYLDEVFKSVKITPNIQCEIVEDTAALGLVAINYGIALVPNINIIKLYDLKVINIENKLEDRKIYMATLKNRYLTPSVNKFINFMIHNTFNNQEFENK
;
A
#
# COMPACT_ATOMS: atom_id res chain seq x y z
N MET A 1 -9.64 -1.51 9.15
CA MET A 1 -8.63 -2.40 8.52
C MET A 1 -9.04 -2.70 7.08
N TYR A 2 -8.14 -3.08 6.19
CA TYR A 2 -8.54 -3.49 4.84
C TYR A 2 -9.45 -4.72 4.86
N SER A 3 -10.43 -4.74 3.96
CA SER A 3 -11.33 -5.88 3.80
C SER A 3 -10.58 -7.15 3.43
N LYS A 4 -11.18 -8.30 3.74
CA LYS A 4 -10.67 -9.62 3.34
C LYS A 4 -10.48 -9.82 1.84
N ARG A 5 -11.06 -8.95 1.00
CA ARG A 5 -10.91 -8.97 -0.46
C ARG A 5 -9.71 -8.15 -0.95
N SER A 6 -9.08 -7.36 -0.08
CA SER A 6 -7.92 -6.56 -0.45
C SER A 6 -6.69 -7.44 -0.67
N GLY A 7 -5.95 -7.16 -1.73
CA GLY A 7 -4.64 -7.79 -1.98
C GLY A 7 -3.57 -7.42 -0.95
N LEU A 8 -3.84 -6.47 -0.05
CA LEU A 8 -2.96 -6.13 1.08
C LEU A 8 -3.29 -6.94 2.34
N ARG A 9 -4.53 -7.44 2.46
CA ARG A 9 -4.98 -8.12 3.69
C ARG A 9 -4.14 -9.33 4.07
N PRO A 10 -3.78 -10.26 3.16
CA PRO A 10 -2.93 -11.41 3.51
C PRO A 10 -1.58 -11.00 4.11
N TYR A 11 -0.95 -9.96 3.54
CA TYR A 11 0.31 -9.43 4.05
C TYR A 11 0.16 -8.84 5.46
N LEU A 12 -0.90 -8.06 5.70
CA LEU A 12 -1.15 -7.50 7.04
C LEU A 12 -1.44 -8.60 8.07
N ASP A 13 -2.22 -9.62 7.71
CA ASP A 13 -2.51 -10.74 8.59
C ASP A 13 -1.23 -11.52 8.94
N GLU A 14 -0.32 -11.70 7.99
CA GLU A 14 1.00 -12.31 8.21
C GLU A 14 1.88 -11.46 9.13
N VAL A 15 1.92 -10.14 8.93
CA VAL A 15 2.62 -9.19 9.81
C VAL A 15 2.10 -9.29 11.24
N PHE A 16 0.78 -9.20 11.44
CA PHE A 16 0.18 -9.29 12.78
C PHE A 16 0.45 -10.65 13.44
N LYS A 17 0.41 -11.73 12.65
CA LYS A 17 0.74 -13.08 13.14
C LYS A 17 2.20 -13.20 13.55
N SER A 18 3.15 -12.63 12.81
CA SER A 18 4.58 -12.72 13.12
C SER A 18 4.95 -12.00 14.42
N VAL A 19 4.27 -10.88 14.72
CA VAL A 19 4.43 -10.13 15.98
C VAL A 19 3.49 -10.59 17.10
N LYS A 20 2.68 -11.64 16.86
CA LYS A 20 1.71 -12.21 17.82
C LYS A 20 0.68 -11.18 18.36
N ILE A 21 0.29 -10.23 17.53
CA ILE A 21 -0.74 -9.23 17.86
C ILE A 21 -2.04 -9.62 17.16
N THR A 22 -3.15 -9.63 17.91
CA THR A 22 -4.49 -9.76 17.33
C THR A 22 -5.17 -8.39 17.37
N PRO A 23 -5.35 -7.71 16.22
CA PRO A 23 -5.97 -6.40 16.20
C PRO A 23 -7.47 -6.50 16.51
N ASN A 24 -8.00 -5.52 17.27
CA ASN A 24 -9.44 -5.34 17.40
C ASN A 24 -9.98 -4.58 16.18
N ILE A 25 -10.66 -5.28 15.27
CA ILE A 25 -11.12 -4.72 14.00
C ILE A 25 -12.55 -4.18 14.15
N GLN A 26 -12.68 -2.85 14.31
CA GLN A 26 -13.98 -2.17 14.38
C GLN A 26 -14.71 -2.16 13.03
N CYS A 27 -13.98 -1.98 11.93
CA CYS A 27 -14.53 -1.93 10.58
C CYS A 27 -13.54 -2.44 9.51
N GLU A 28 -14.10 -2.93 8.41
CA GLU A 28 -13.36 -3.33 7.21
C GLU A 28 -13.71 -2.41 6.04
N ILE A 29 -12.69 -1.92 5.32
CA ILE A 29 -12.82 -0.95 4.22
C ILE A 29 -12.10 -1.43 2.95
N VAL A 30 -12.56 -0.96 1.80
CA VAL A 30 -11.96 -1.28 0.49
C VAL A 30 -11.07 -0.15 0.00
N GLU A 31 -11.54 1.10 0.13
CA GLU A 31 -10.86 2.28 -0.41
C GLU A 31 -10.11 3.06 0.67
N ASP A 32 -8.91 3.55 0.34
CA ASP A 32 -8.05 4.29 1.26
C ASP A 32 -8.72 5.57 1.77
N THR A 33 -9.42 6.30 0.89
CA THR A 33 -10.17 7.53 1.21
C THR A 33 -11.23 7.30 2.29
N ALA A 34 -11.90 6.15 2.27
CA ALA A 34 -12.89 5.79 3.28
C ALA A 34 -12.24 5.57 4.66
N ALA A 35 -11.09 4.89 4.71
CA ALA A 35 -10.32 4.78 5.96
C ALA A 35 -9.89 6.16 6.48
N LEU A 36 -9.30 7.00 5.63
CA LEU A 36 -8.79 8.31 6.02
C LEU A 36 -9.92 9.22 6.52
N GLY A 37 -11.08 9.22 5.85
CA GLY A 37 -12.26 9.97 6.28
C GLY A 37 -12.77 9.53 7.65
N LEU A 38 -12.79 8.22 7.92
CA LEU A 38 -13.21 7.69 9.23
C LEU A 38 -12.23 8.08 10.35
N VAL A 39 -10.93 8.00 10.10
CA VAL A 39 -9.93 8.43 11.09
C VAL A 39 -10.04 9.94 11.35
N ALA A 40 -10.27 10.75 10.31
CA ALA A 40 -10.36 12.20 10.43
C ALA A 40 -11.56 12.65 11.29
N ILE A 41 -12.62 11.85 11.38
CA ILE A 41 -13.75 12.09 12.28
C ILE A 41 -13.61 11.39 13.65
N ASN A 42 -12.40 10.95 14.01
CA ASN A 42 -12.09 10.26 15.27
C ASN A 42 -12.82 8.91 15.47
N TYR A 43 -13.18 8.22 14.39
CA TYR A 43 -13.81 6.89 14.50
C TYR A 43 -12.84 5.82 15.04
N GLY A 44 -11.53 5.99 14.82
CA GLY A 44 -10.51 5.06 15.27
C GLY A 44 -9.17 5.31 14.56
N ILE A 45 -8.32 4.28 14.50
CA ILE A 45 -7.04 4.30 13.79
C ILE A 45 -7.07 3.39 12.56
N ALA A 46 -6.27 3.71 11.54
CA ALA A 46 -6.13 2.90 10.34
C ALA A 46 -4.66 2.61 10.04
N LEU A 47 -4.40 1.38 9.60
CA LEU A 47 -3.13 0.96 9.03
C LEU A 47 -3.26 1.00 7.51
N VAL A 48 -2.58 1.96 6.87
CA VAL A 48 -2.60 2.19 5.42
C VAL A 48 -1.17 2.34 4.90
N PRO A 49 -0.90 2.04 3.62
CA PRO A 49 0.38 2.39 2.99
C PRO A 49 0.62 3.89 3.06
N ASN A 50 1.88 4.30 3.09
CA ASN A 50 2.23 5.72 3.04
C ASN A 50 1.96 6.26 1.62
N ILE A 51 0.84 6.95 1.44
CA ILE A 51 0.36 7.47 0.16
C ILE A 51 0.12 8.98 0.24
N ASN A 52 0.37 9.70 -0.86
CA ASN A 52 0.30 11.16 -0.89
C ASN A 52 -1.07 11.74 -0.50
N ILE A 53 -2.15 10.99 -0.72
CA ILE A 53 -3.52 11.42 -0.40
C ILE A 53 -3.74 11.64 1.10
N ILE A 54 -2.91 11.05 1.98
CA ILE A 54 -2.96 11.28 3.43
C ILE A 54 -2.81 12.77 3.76
N LYS A 55 -1.99 13.50 2.98
CA LYS A 55 -1.72 14.94 3.17
C LYS A 55 -2.95 15.83 2.95
N LEU A 56 -4.02 15.28 2.39
CA LEU A 56 -5.28 16.01 2.18
C LEU A 56 -6.23 15.94 3.39
N TYR A 57 -5.87 15.19 4.43
CA TYR A 57 -6.66 15.02 5.64
C TYR A 57 -5.91 15.56 6.86
N ASP A 58 -6.65 16.08 7.82
CA ASP A 58 -6.11 16.48 9.12
C ASP A 58 -5.88 15.24 10.00
N LEU A 59 -4.73 14.58 9.79
CA LEU A 59 -4.38 13.31 10.40
C LEU A 59 -2.96 13.33 10.95
N LYS A 60 -2.79 12.70 12.11
CA LYS A 60 -1.46 12.39 12.64
C LYS A 60 -0.99 11.04 12.10
N VAL A 61 0.07 11.06 11.30
CA VAL A 61 0.76 9.84 10.85
C VAL A 61 1.69 9.34 11.96
N ILE A 62 1.62 8.05 12.28
CA ILE A 62 2.48 7.39 13.27
C ILE A 62 3.36 6.39 12.53
N ASN A 63 4.68 6.56 12.64
CA ASN A 63 5.63 5.65 12.01
C ASN A 63 5.73 4.34 12.80
N ILE A 64 5.77 3.23 12.08
CA ILE A 64 5.96 1.90 12.67
C ILE A 64 7.46 1.68 12.82
N GLU A 65 7.93 1.55 14.05
CA GLU A 65 9.36 1.36 14.36
C GLU A 65 9.85 -0.06 14.04
N ASN A 66 8.95 -1.04 14.05
CA ASN A 66 9.28 -2.42 13.71
C ASN A 66 9.71 -2.51 12.24
N LYS A 67 10.83 -3.19 11.99
CA LYS A 67 11.25 -3.51 10.63
C LYS A 67 10.30 -4.55 10.03
N LEU A 68 9.35 -4.09 9.23
CA LEU A 68 8.48 -4.95 8.43
C LEU A 68 9.20 -5.32 7.13
N GLU A 69 8.92 -6.51 6.60
CA GLU A 69 9.45 -6.89 5.29
C GLU A 69 8.79 -6.04 4.19
N ASP A 70 9.61 -5.52 3.27
CA ASP A 70 9.11 -4.70 2.18
C ASP A 70 8.20 -5.50 1.25
N ARG A 71 6.99 -4.98 1.02
CA ARG A 71 6.06 -5.56 0.04
C ARG A 71 6.55 -5.26 -1.37
N LYS A 72 7.01 -6.28 -2.08
CA LYS A 72 7.41 -6.16 -3.49
C LYS A 72 6.19 -6.14 -4.41
N ILE A 73 6.07 -5.10 -5.23
CA ILE A 73 5.03 -4.97 -6.26
C ILE A 73 5.65 -5.33 -7.61
N TYR A 74 4.98 -6.19 -8.38
CA TYR A 74 5.48 -6.69 -9.65
C TYR A 74 4.54 -6.38 -10.79
N MET A 75 5.12 -6.21 -11.98
CA MET A 75 4.41 -6.20 -13.25
C MET A 75 4.52 -7.59 -13.88
N ALA A 76 3.38 -8.17 -14.26
CA ALA A 76 3.30 -9.50 -14.86
C ALA A 76 2.91 -9.41 -16.34
N THR A 77 3.62 -10.14 -17.20
CA THR A 77 3.32 -10.29 -18.63
C THR A 77 3.28 -11.76 -19.00
N LEU A 78 2.48 -12.13 -20.00
CA LEU A 78 2.50 -13.50 -20.53
C LEU A 78 3.81 -13.77 -21.25
N LYS A 79 4.52 -14.82 -20.82
CA LYS A 79 5.73 -15.30 -21.48
C LYS A 79 5.41 -15.75 -22.90
N ASN A 80 6.33 -15.50 -23.83
CA ASN A 80 6.26 -15.95 -25.23
C ASN A 80 5.04 -15.43 -26.01
N ARG A 81 4.45 -14.31 -25.59
CA ARG A 81 3.37 -13.63 -26.32
C ARG A 81 3.91 -12.35 -26.94
N TYR A 82 3.51 -12.06 -28.17
CA TYR A 82 3.80 -10.77 -28.79
C TYR A 82 3.19 -9.64 -27.96
N LEU A 83 4.04 -8.68 -27.58
CA LEU A 83 3.64 -7.43 -26.94
C LEU A 83 3.69 -6.33 -28.00
N THR A 84 2.62 -5.56 -28.12
CA THR A 84 2.59 -4.45 -29.06
C THR A 84 3.63 -3.40 -28.69
N PRO A 85 4.09 -2.56 -29.63
CA PRO A 85 5.04 -1.50 -29.33
C PRO A 85 4.57 -0.57 -28.20
N SER A 86 3.26 -0.31 -28.11
CA SER A 86 2.67 0.50 -27.04
C SER A 86 2.80 -0.16 -25.67
N VAL A 87 2.59 -1.48 -25.58
CA VAL A 87 2.77 -2.22 -24.32
C VAL A 87 4.23 -2.20 -23.89
N ASN A 88 5.17 -2.41 -24.81
CA ASN A 88 6.61 -2.31 -24.51
C ASN A 88 7.02 -0.90 -24.04
N LYS A 89 6.49 0.15 -24.69
CA LYS A 89 6.71 1.53 -24.25
C LYS A 89 6.19 1.77 -22.83
N PHE A 90 4.99 1.27 -22.50
CA PHE A 90 4.42 1.37 -21.17
C PHE A 90 5.25 0.61 -20.12
N ILE A 91 5.67 -0.61 -20.42
CA ILE A 91 6.56 -1.41 -19.58
C ILE A 91 7.85 -0.66 -19.27
N ASN A 92 8.51 -0.12 -20.30
CA ASN A 92 9.76 0.63 -20.15
C ASN A 92 9.55 1.92 -19.33
N PHE A 93 8.42 2.62 -19.56
CA PHE A 93 8.05 3.78 -18.78
C PHE A 93 7.89 3.43 -17.29
N MET A 94 7.15 2.36 -16.97
CA MET A 94 6.94 1.92 -15.59
C MET A 94 8.27 1.56 -14.92
N ILE A 95 9.14 0.80 -15.59
CA ILE A 95 10.46 0.44 -15.06
C ILE A 95 11.27 1.72 -14.77
N HIS A 96 11.40 2.62 -15.75
CA HIS A 96 12.23 3.82 -15.58
C HIS A 96 11.74 4.74 -14.44
N ASN A 97 10.42 4.89 -14.27
CA ASN A 97 9.85 5.80 -13.29
C ASN A 97 9.66 5.18 -11.90
N THR A 98 9.71 3.85 -11.77
CA THR A 98 9.53 3.18 -10.46
C THR A 98 10.88 2.89 -9.79
N PHE A 99 11.96 2.65 -10.55
CA PHE A 99 13.30 2.40 -9.98
C PHE A 99 14.06 3.70 -9.62
N ASN A 100 13.80 4.82 -10.29
CA ASN A 100 14.49 6.09 -10.00
C ASN A 100 13.91 6.88 -8.82
N ASN A 101 12.74 6.48 -8.29
CA ASN A 101 12.09 7.18 -7.18
C ASN A 101 12.61 6.82 -5.78
N GLN A 102 13.61 5.92 -5.66
CA GLN A 102 14.27 5.67 -4.37
C GLN A 102 15.20 6.81 -3.93
N GLU A 103 15.50 7.80 -4.79
CA GLU A 103 16.35 8.96 -4.43
C GLU A 103 15.58 10.20 -3.95
N PHE A 104 14.24 10.23 -4.03
CA PHE A 104 13.45 11.42 -3.70
C PHE A 104 12.89 11.46 -2.26
N GLU A 105 13.11 10.43 -1.44
CA GLU A 105 12.76 10.46 0.00
C GLU A 105 13.92 10.94 0.91
N ASN A 106 15.06 11.34 0.34
CA ASN A 106 16.20 11.90 1.08
C ASN A 106 16.45 13.40 0.76
N LYS A 107 15.42 14.24 0.80
CA LYS A 107 15.56 15.70 0.89
C LYS A 107 14.55 16.32 1.82
#